data_AF-A0A7S0ZN30-F1
#
_entry.id   AF-A0A7S0ZN30-F1
#
_cell.length_a   1.000
_cell.length_b   1.000
_cell.length_c   1.000
_cell.angle_alpha   90.00
_cell.angle_beta   90.00
_cell.angle_gamma   90.00
#
_symmetry.space_group_name_H-M   'P 1'
#
loop_
_entity.id
_entity.type
_entity.pdbx_description
1 polymer ?
#
loop_
_entity_poly.entity_id
_entity_poly.type
_entity_poly.pdbx_seq_one_letter_code
_entity_poly.pdbx_strand_id
1 'polypeptide(L)'
;GRRVLLPFTVYKVYRQLRSGELDVMRRSNIECVVVQANSAQATIRKTAMRCLSDIIEADDSVLSTKSVEETIEMRLRDESSWVRQVSLDLLGRVLEGTMEAGDGADADATAVLSSSKRAGA
;
A
#
# COMPACT_ATOMS: atom_id res chain seq x y z
N GLY A 1 -35.01 16.93 -18.22
CA GLY A 1 -34.69 18.01 -17.27
C GLY A 1 -33.19 18.07 -17.04
N ARG A 2 -32.51 19.10 -17.55
CA ARG A 2 -31.08 19.30 -17.30
C ARG A 2 -30.91 19.93 -15.92
N ARG A 3 -30.33 19.19 -14.97
CA ARG A 3 -29.98 19.71 -13.64
C ARG A 3 -28.84 20.72 -13.84
N VAL A 4 -29.17 22.00 -13.79
CA VAL A 4 -28.17 23.08 -13.71
C VAL A 4 -27.57 22.98 -12.31
N LEU A 5 -26.39 22.39 -12.18
CA LEU A 5 -25.60 22.48 -10.95
C LEU A 5 -25.34 23.96 -10.71
N LEU A 6 -25.99 24.51 -9.69
CA LEU A 6 -25.85 25.91 -9.34
C LEU A 6 -24.36 26.19 -9.06
N PRO A 7 -23.80 27.31 -9.55
CA PRO A 7 -22.38 27.67 -9.38
C PRO A 7 -21.88 27.55 -7.94
N PHE A 8 -22.77 27.71 -6.97
CA PHE A 8 -22.48 27.63 -5.54
C PHE A 8 -22.08 26.22 -5.07
N THR A 9 -22.71 25.16 -5.59
CA THR A 9 -22.39 23.78 -5.19
C THR A 9 -21.05 23.36 -5.80
N VAL A 10 -20.82 23.73 -7.06
CA VAL A 10 -19.53 23.52 -7.74
C VAL A 10 -18.42 24.30 -7.02
N TYR A 11 -18.68 25.55 -6.64
CA TYR A 11 -17.73 26.38 -5.89
C TYR A 11 -17.44 25.84 -4.49
N LYS A 12 -18.45 25.34 -3.75
CA LYS A 12 -18.22 24.73 -2.44
C LYS A 12 -17.40 23.46 -2.53
N VAL A 13 -17.72 22.57 -3.46
CA VAL A 13 -16.94 21.34 -3.70
C VAL A 13 -15.51 21.70 -4.13
N TYR A 14 -15.36 22.64 -5.06
CA TYR A 14 -14.05 23.13 -5.50
C TYR A 14 -13.24 23.77 -4.36
N ARG A 15 -13.90 24.55 -3.51
CA ARG A 15 -13.29 25.17 -2.32
C ARG A 15 -12.92 24.14 -1.27
N GLN A 16 -13.74 23.11 -1.07
CA GLN A 16 -13.46 22.03 -0.12
C GLN A 16 -12.36 21.09 -0.59
N LEU A 17 -12.27 20.84 -1.91
CA LEU A 17 -11.13 20.16 -2.52
C LEU A 17 -9.86 21.01 -2.46
N ARG A 18 -9.96 22.35 -2.50
CA ARG A 18 -8.83 23.28 -2.34
C ARG A 18 -8.45 23.59 -0.89
N SER A 19 -9.38 23.44 0.06
CA SER A 19 -9.06 23.56 1.47
C SER A 19 -8.43 22.24 1.88
N GLY A 20 -7.14 22.24 2.18
CA GLY A 20 -6.40 21.04 2.62
C GLY A 20 -6.94 20.37 3.89
N GLU A 21 -8.15 20.69 4.36
CA GLU A 21 -8.92 19.95 5.37
C GLU A 21 -9.05 18.47 5.02
N LEU A 22 -9.30 18.15 3.74
CA LEU A 22 -9.34 16.75 3.28
C LEU A 22 -7.97 16.09 3.39
N ASP A 23 -6.88 16.82 3.12
CA ASP A 23 -5.51 16.30 3.24
C ASP A 23 -5.13 16.05 4.70
N VAL A 24 -5.53 16.96 5.61
CA VAL A 24 -5.32 16.78 7.06
C VAL A 24 -6.09 15.56 7.56
N MET A 25 -7.36 15.42 7.16
CA MET A 25 -8.18 14.26 7.52
C MET A 25 -7.59 12.97 6.96
N ARG A 26 -7.13 12.99 5.71
CA ARG A 26 -6.48 11.86 5.06
C ARG A 26 -5.23 11.42 5.83
N ARG A 27 -4.34 12.35 6.18
CA ARG A 27 -3.12 12.05 6.94
C ARG A 27 -3.45 11.44 8.30
N SER A 28 -4.41 12.02 9.03
CA SER A 28 -4.86 11.50 10.32
C SER A 28 -5.47 10.10 10.20
N ASN A 29 -6.22 9.83 9.15
CA ASN A 29 -6.78 8.50 8.91
C ASN A 29 -5.69 7.46 8.61
N ILE A 30 -4.68 7.80 7.81
CA ILE A 30 -3.53 6.91 7.53
C ILE A 30 -2.79 6.60 8.83
N GLU A 31 -2.50 7.60 9.65
CA GLU A 31 -1.88 7.40 10.97
C GLU A 31 -2.72 6.48 11.87
N CYS A 32 -4.04 6.62 11.87
CA CYS A 32 -4.93 5.74 12.62
C CYS A 32 -4.83 4.29 12.13
N VAL A 33 -4.82 4.06 10.82
CA VAL A 33 -4.66 2.70 10.26
C VAL A 33 -3.31 2.10 10.65
N VAL A 34 -2.23 2.88 10.61
CA VAL A 34 -0.90 2.47 11.07
C VAL A 34 -0.91 2.07 12.56
N VAL A 35 -1.60 2.84 13.40
CA VAL A 35 -1.79 2.50 14.83
C VAL A 35 -2.54 1.17 14.96
N GLN A 36 -3.62 0.97 14.20
CA GLN A 36 -4.40 -0.28 14.26
C GLN A 36 -3.64 -1.50 13.71
N ALA A 37 -2.73 -1.32 12.74
CA ALA A 37 -1.84 -2.37 12.26
C ALA A 37 -0.89 -2.88 13.35
N ASN A 38 -0.69 -2.11 14.42
CA ASN A 38 0.09 -2.46 15.59
C ASN A 38 -0.78 -2.83 16.82
N SER A 39 -2.08 -3.06 16.63
CA SER A 39 -2.99 -3.50 17.68
C SER A 39 -2.61 -4.87 18.26
N ALA A 40 -2.92 -5.10 19.54
CA ALA A 40 -2.72 -6.40 20.19
C ALA A 40 -3.53 -7.53 19.53
N GLN A 41 -4.67 -7.21 18.90
CA GLN A 41 -5.54 -8.19 18.28
C GLN A 41 -5.15 -8.47 16.83
N ALA A 42 -4.75 -9.71 16.54
CA ALA A 42 -4.32 -10.12 15.19
C ALA A 42 -5.38 -9.89 14.10
N THR A 43 -6.67 -9.98 14.44
CA THR A 43 -7.78 -9.69 13.53
C THR A 43 -7.82 -8.22 13.11
N ILE A 44 -7.62 -7.30 14.05
CA ILE A 44 -7.56 -5.86 13.77
C ILE A 44 -6.34 -5.56 12.91
N ARG A 45 -5.19 -6.12 13.25
CA ARG A 45 -3.95 -5.95 12.46
C ARG A 45 -4.12 -6.39 11.02
N LYS A 46 -4.72 -7.57 10.80
CA LYS A 46 -5.00 -8.10 9.47
C LYS A 46 -5.89 -7.15 8.67
N THR A 47 -6.96 -6.65 9.28
CA THR A 47 -7.88 -5.71 8.63
C THR A 47 -7.19 -4.38 8.32
N ALA A 48 -6.41 -3.85 9.25
CA ALA A 48 -5.64 -2.62 9.05
C ALA A 48 -4.63 -2.77 7.91
N MET A 49 -3.94 -3.92 7.80
CA MET A 49 -3.04 -4.20 6.69
C MET A 49 -3.74 -4.28 5.33
N ARG A 50 -4.98 -4.80 5.28
CA ARG A 50 -5.78 -4.74 4.05
C ARG A 50 -6.15 -3.31 3.69
N CYS A 51 -6.61 -2.51 4.65
CA CYS A 51 -6.88 -1.10 4.41
C CYS A 51 -5.64 -0.34 3.95
N LEU A 52 -4.46 -0.62 4.52
CA LEU A 52 -3.19 -0.07 4.05
C LEU A 52 -2.90 -0.47 2.61
N SER A 53 -3.13 -1.72 2.22
CA SER A 53 -2.97 -2.16 0.83
C SER A 53 -3.87 -1.36 -0.11
N ASP A 54 -5.16 -1.20 0.23
CA ASP A 54 -6.13 -0.49 -0.60
C ASP A 54 -5.77 1.02 -0.71
N ILE A 55 -5.23 1.60 0.36
CA ILE A 55 -4.77 3.00 0.38
C ILE A 55 -3.54 3.18 -0.51
N ILE A 56 -2.59 2.25 -0.45
CA ILE A 56 -1.37 2.30 -1.26
C ILE A 56 -1.70 2.11 -2.74
N GLU A 57 -2.57 1.16 -3.07
CA GLU A 57 -3.05 0.97 -4.46
C GLU A 57 -3.69 2.24 -5.04
N ALA A 58 -4.35 3.04 -4.21
CA ALA A 58 -4.92 4.33 -4.62
C ALA A 58 -3.89 5.47 -4.65
N ASP A 59 -2.80 5.38 -3.89
CA ASP A 59 -1.75 6.39 -3.79
C ASP A 59 -0.43 5.83 -3.23
N ASP A 60 0.49 5.51 -4.14
CA ASP A 60 1.80 4.95 -3.81
C ASP A 60 2.69 5.91 -3.02
N SER A 61 2.42 7.23 -3.03
CA SER A 61 3.23 8.19 -2.25
C SER A 61 3.17 7.92 -0.75
N VAL A 62 2.13 7.21 -0.29
CA VAL A 62 1.97 6.78 1.11
C VAL A 62 3.12 5.86 1.54
N LEU A 63 3.70 5.06 0.64
CA LEU A 63 4.86 4.20 0.93
C LEU A 63 6.10 4.99 1.34
N SER A 64 6.22 6.26 0.94
CA SER A 64 7.34 7.12 1.33
C SER A 64 7.22 7.60 2.79
N THR A 65 6.10 7.31 3.46
CA THR A 65 5.90 7.64 4.87
C THR A 65 6.59 6.62 5.74
N LYS A 66 7.64 7.04 6.47
CA LYS A 66 8.46 6.17 7.32
C LYS A 66 7.65 5.26 8.27
N SER A 67 6.60 5.77 8.90
CA SER A 67 5.77 4.96 9.81
C SER A 67 5.00 3.84 9.11
N VAL A 68 4.64 4.05 7.83
CA VAL A 68 4.00 3.03 6.99
C VAL A 68 5.02 1.96 6.60
N GLU A 69 6.20 2.37 6.13
CA GLU A 69 7.31 1.46 5.78
C GLU A 69 7.70 0.55 6.95
N GLU A 70 7.98 1.13 8.12
CA GLU A 70 8.32 0.39 9.35
C GLU A 70 7.22 -0.57 9.76
N THR A 71 5.95 -0.17 9.61
CA THR A 71 4.80 -1.01 9.92
C THR A 71 4.73 -2.21 8.97
N ILE A 72 4.92 -1.99 7.67
CA ILE A 72 4.90 -3.07 6.67
C ILE A 72 6.03 -4.07 6.96
N GLU A 73 7.27 -3.59 7.21
CA GLU A 73 8.40 -4.46 7.54
C GLU A 73 8.10 -5.30 8.79
N MET A 74 7.56 -4.67 9.83
CA MET A 74 7.21 -5.35 11.06
C MET A 74 6.11 -6.40 10.84
N ARG A 75 5.12 -6.12 9.97
CA ARG A 75 4.01 -7.04 9.70
C ARG A 75 4.40 -8.21 8.78
N LEU A 76 5.43 -8.08 7.95
CA LEU A 76 6.02 -9.23 7.24
C LEU A 76 6.58 -10.28 8.21
N ARG A 77 6.99 -9.85 9.40
CA ARG A 77 7.49 -10.71 10.49
C ARG A 77 6.47 -10.90 11.62
N ASP A 78 5.18 -10.61 11.39
CA ASP A 78 4.13 -10.72 12.42
C ASP A 78 4.03 -12.16 12.97
N GLU A 79 3.66 -12.31 14.24
CA GLU A 79 3.44 -13.61 14.87
C GLU A 79 2.32 -14.42 14.18
N SER A 80 1.27 -13.72 13.73
CA SER A 80 0.12 -14.33 13.06
C SER A 80 0.40 -14.58 11.59
N SER A 81 0.27 -15.85 11.16
CA SER A 81 0.41 -16.24 9.75
C SER A 81 -0.58 -15.51 8.83
N TRP A 82 -1.79 -15.21 9.32
CA TRP A 82 -2.80 -14.49 8.57
C TRP A 82 -2.42 -13.04 8.28
N VAL A 83 -1.68 -12.41 9.19
CA VAL A 83 -1.18 -11.04 9.00
C VAL A 83 -0.01 -11.07 8.03
N ARG A 84 0.93 -12.01 8.21
CA ARG A 84 2.07 -12.20 7.28
C ARG A 84 1.59 -12.43 5.85
N GLN A 85 0.55 -13.25 5.65
CA GLN A 85 -0.01 -13.49 4.33
C GLN A 85 -0.50 -12.20 3.67
N VAL A 86 -1.30 -11.39 4.38
CA VAL A 86 -1.79 -10.11 3.84
C VAL A 86 -0.64 -9.14 3.58
N SER A 87 0.38 -9.12 4.42
CA SER A 87 1.57 -8.29 4.20
C SER A 87 2.37 -8.72 2.96
N LEU A 88 2.45 -10.03 2.69
CA LEU A 88 3.08 -10.55 1.47
C LEU A 88 2.26 -10.24 0.23
N ASP A 89 0.93 -10.34 0.30
CA ASP A 89 0.03 -9.95 -0.80
C ASP A 89 0.22 -8.47 -1.15
N LEU A 90 0.31 -7.59 -0.14
CA LEU A 90 0.61 -6.16 -0.32
C LEU A 90 1.98 -5.97 -0.96
N LEU A 91 3.03 -6.65 -0.47
CA LEU A 91 4.37 -6.53 -1.02
C LEU A 91 4.43 -6.97 -2.49
N GLY A 92 3.73 -8.06 -2.84
CA GLY A 92 3.61 -8.52 -4.23
C GLY A 92 3.03 -7.45 -5.13
N ARG A 93 1.93 -6.81 -4.72
CA ARG A 93 1.30 -5.71 -5.48
C ARG A 93 2.19 -4.50 -5.65
N VAL A 94 2.88 -4.09 -4.57
CA VAL A 94 3.82 -2.96 -4.64
C VAL A 94 4.93 -3.25 -5.63
N LEU A 95 5.50 -4.47 -5.59
CA LEU A 95 6.56 -4.87 -6.51
C LEU A 95 6.07 -4.97 -7.96
N GLU A 96 4.89 -5.55 -8.21
CA GLU A 96 4.26 -5.58 -9.53
C GLU A 96 4.03 -4.16 -10.08
N GLY A 97 3.47 -3.26 -9.29
CA GLY A 97 3.25 -1.86 -9.69
C GLY A 97 4.56 -1.11 -9.97
N THR A 98 5.61 -1.37 -9.19
CA THR A 98 6.95 -0.79 -9.46
C THR A 98 7.61 -1.38 -10.71
N MET A 99 7.31 -2.62 -11.08
CA MET A 99 7.83 -3.25 -12.29
C MET A 99 7.16 -2.71 -13.55
N GLU A 100 5.86 -2.36 -13.52
CA GLU A 100 5.20 -1.71 -14.67
C GLU A 100 5.65 -0.26 -14.89
N ALA A 101 6.09 0.43 -13.83
CA ALA A 101 6.74 1.74 -13.95
C ALA A 101 8.21 1.65 -14.44
N GLY A 102 8.78 0.44 -14.50
CA GLY A 102 10.15 0.15 -14.89
C GLY A 102 10.23 -0.54 -16.25
N ASP A 103 9.66 0.05 -17.30
CA ASP A 103 9.87 -0.47 -18.66
C ASP A 103 11.30 -0.13 -19.13
N GLY A 104 12.21 -1.10 -19.00
CA GLY A 104 13.44 -1.18 -19.80
C GLY A 104 14.79 -1.19 -19.08
N ALA A 105 15.10 -2.19 -18.25
CA ALA A 105 16.46 -2.71 -18.11
C ALA A 105 16.48 -4.05 -17.35
N ASP A 106 17.24 -5.01 -17.87
CA ASP A 106 17.63 -6.29 -17.26
C ASP A 106 16.57 -7.40 -17.17
N ALA A 107 16.19 -7.89 -18.36
CA ALA A 107 15.92 -9.31 -18.55
C ALA A 107 17.24 -10.10 -18.54
N ASP A 108 17.77 -10.48 -17.37
CA ASP A 108 18.61 -11.69 -17.23
C ASP A 108 18.82 -12.11 -15.75
N ALA A 109 17.86 -12.80 -15.15
CA ALA A 109 18.07 -13.47 -13.86
C ALA A 109 17.58 -14.93 -13.81
N THR A 110 17.04 -15.46 -14.91
CA THR A 110 16.55 -16.85 -14.98
C THR A 110 17.61 -17.89 -15.33
N ALA A 111 18.88 -17.50 -15.53
CA ALA A 111 19.93 -18.42 -15.94
C ALA A 111 20.64 -19.18 -14.79
N VAL A 112 20.50 -18.78 -13.52
CA VAL A 112 21.39 -19.28 -12.45
C VAL A 112 20.94 -20.61 -11.81
N LEU A 113 19.75 -21.13 -12.15
CA LEU A 113 19.22 -22.36 -11.52
C LEU A 113 19.49 -23.68 -12.29
N SER A 114 20.23 -23.67 -13.40
CA SER A 114 20.48 -24.90 -14.19
C SER A 114 21.84 -25.58 -13.99
N SER A 115 22.77 -25.02 -13.21
CA SER A 115 24.15 -25.56 -13.11
C SER A 115 24.45 -26.42 -11.87
N SER A 116 23.49 -26.65 -10.96
CA SER A 116 23.74 -27.43 -9.73
C SER A 116 23.25 -28.89 -9.80
N LYS A 117 23.51 -29.58 -10.90
CA LYS A 117 23.34 -31.05 -10.96
C LYS A 117 24.21 -31.70 -12.02
N ARG A 118 25.54 -31.74 -11.79
CA ARG A 118 26.48 -32.77 -12.29
C ARG A 118 27.90 -32.50 -11.76
N ALA A 119 28.20 -33.03 -10.57
CA ALA A 119 29.55 -33.44 -10.17
C ALA A 119 29.43 -34.25 -8.88
N GLY A 120 29.81 -35.53 -8.95
CA GLY A 120 29.79 -36.43 -7.80
C GLY A 120 29.55 -37.86 -8.26
N ALA A 121 30.63 -38.48 -8.71
CA ALA A 121 30.76 -39.91 -9.00
C ALA A 121 30.55 -40.77 -7.75
#